data_AF-A0A967VT93-F1
#
_entry.id   AF-A0A967VT93-F1
#
_cell.length_a   1.000
_cell.length_b   1.000
_cell.length_c   1.000
_cell.angle_alpha   90.00
_cell.angle_beta   90.00
_cell.angle_gamma   90.00
#
_symmetry.space_group_name_H-M   'P 1'
#
loop_
_entity.id
_entity.type
_entity.pdbx_description
1 polymer ?
#
loop_
_entity_poly.entity_id
_entity_poly.type
_entity_poly.pdbx_seq_one_letter_code
_entity_poly.pdbx_strand_id
1 'polypeptide(L)'
;YRQLAPWNLRDLATLAGALLDASGVRPINAAASAHPSERTIRFYVTRQLVTPPEGRGTAATYSYRHLLQVLAIKLRQMEGITLET
;
A
#
# COMPACT_ATOMS: atom_id res chain seq x y z
N TYR A 1 9.34 -5.93 -17.60
CA TYR A 1 8.48 -5.33 -16.55
C TYR A 1 9.13 -5.19 -15.16
N ARG A 2 10.19 -5.94 -14.81
CA ARG A 2 10.84 -5.90 -13.47
C ARG A 2 11.62 -4.61 -13.14
N GLN A 3 11.94 -3.79 -14.13
CA GLN A 3 12.79 -2.59 -14.00
C GLN A 3 12.04 -1.24 -14.01
N LEU A 4 10.71 -1.22 -14.15
CA LEU A 4 10.00 0.03 -14.45
C LEU A 4 9.54 0.84 -13.22
N ALA A 5 9.79 0.37 -11.99
CA ALA A 5 9.52 1.15 -10.78
C ALA A 5 10.18 0.55 -9.54
N PRO A 6 11.47 0.83 -9.24
CA PRO A 6 12.04 0.54 -7.94
C PRO A 6 11.64 1.65 -6.96
N TRP A 7 10.36 1.71 -6.58
CA TRP A 7 9.95 2.70 -5.58
C TRP A 7 10.59 2.35 -4.24
N ASN A 8 11.12 3.35 -3.56
CA ASN A 8 11.38 3.21 -2.14
C ASN A 8 10.04 3.27 -1.38
N LEU A 9 10.06 2.92 -0.09
CA LEU A 9 8.85 2.83 0.72
C LEU A 9 8.06 4.14 0.77
N ARG A 10 8.75 5.28 0.78
CA ARG A 10 8.13 6.60 0.81
C ARG A 10 7.42 6.89 -0.50
N ASP A 11 8.10 6.71 -1.62
CA ASP A 11 7.55 6.97 -2.94
C ASP A 11 6.31 6.11 -3.19
N LEU A 12 6.35 4.84 -2.76
CA LEU A 12 5.20 3.95 -2.83
C LEU A 12 4.01 4.47 -2.01
N ALA A 13 4.25 4.93 -0.78
CA ALA A 13 3.21 5.48 0.09
C ALA A 13 2.58 6.74 -0.52
N THR A 14 3.41 7.67 -1.00
CA THR A 14 2.96 8.91 -1.66
C THR A 14 2.14 8.61 -2.91
N LEU A 15 2.62 7.72 -3.78
CA LEU A 15 1.92 7.35 -5.01
C LEU A 15 0.58 6.65 -4.72
N ALA A 16 0.56 5.73 -3.75
CA ALA A 16 -0.66 5.05 -3.36
C ALA A 16 -1.69 6.03 -2.77
N GLY A 17 -1.25 6.99 -1.95
CA GLY A 17 -2.11 8.05 -1.43
C GLY A 17 -2.71 8.91 -2.55
N ALA A 18 -1.87 9.40 -3.46
CA ALA A 18 -2.31 10.22 -4.59
C ALA A 18 -3.32 9.49 -5.50
N LEU A 19 -3.13 8.20 -5.76
CA LEU A 19 -4.06 7.39 -6.54
C LEU A 19 -5.40 7.17 -5.81
N LEU A 20 -5.37 6.97 -4.50
CA LEU A 20 -6.60 6.86 -3.71
C LEU A 20 -7.37 8.19 -3.70
N ASP A 21 -6.69 9.32 -3.57
CA ASP A 21 -7.33 10.64 -3.65
C ASP A 21 -7.97 10.86 -5.04
N ALA A 22 -7.25 10.49 -6.11
CA ALA A 22 -7.77 10.56 -7.47
C ALA A 22 -8.95 9.60 -7.74
N SER A 23 -9.05 8.50 -6.99
CA SER A 23 -10.11 7.49 -7.17
C SER A 23 -11.49 7.96 -6.69
N GLY A 24 -11.57 9.02 -5.89
CA GLY A 24 -12.84 9.57 -5.39
C GLY A 24 -13.62 8.66 -4.43
N VAL A 25 -13.03 7.54 -4.00
CA VAL A 25 -13.68 6.58 -3.08
C VAL A 25 -13.88 7.23 -1.71
N ARG A 26 -15.10 7.18 -1.20
CA ARG A 26 -15.46 7.70 0.13
C ARG A 26 -15.27 6.59 1.16
N PRO A 27 -14.34 6.73 2.12
CA PRO A 27 -14.10 5.71 3.13
C PRO A 27 -15.30 5.60 4.08
N ILE A 28 -15.69 4.38 4.44
CA ILE A 28 -16.80 4.15 5.38
C ILE A 28 -16.49 4.53 6.83
N ASN A 29 -15.21 4.75 7.19
CA ASN A 29 -14.79 5.17 8.52
C ASN A 29 -13.44 5.93 8.50
N ALA A 30 -13.16 6.68 9.58
CA ALA A 30 -11.96 7.51 9.70
C ALA A 30 -10.64 6.70 9.67
N ALA A 31 -10.66 5.45 10.17
CA ALA A 31 -9.49 4.57 10.14
C ALA A 31 -9.16 4.10 8.71
N ALA A 32 -10.18 3.84 7.89
CA ALA A 32 -10.06 3.47 6.48
C ALA A 32 -9.65 4.67 5.62
N SER A 33 -10.02 5.89 6.04
CA SER A 33 -9.65 7.15 5.39
C SER A 33 -8.17 7.52 5.51
N ALA A 34 -7.43 6.94 6.45
CA ALA A 34 -6.04 7.30 6.66
C ALA A 34 -5.19 6.94 5.43
N HIS A 35 -4.48 7.90 4.84
CA HIS A 35 -3.60 7.63 3.70
C HIS A 35 -2.55 6.55 4.05
N PRO A 36 -2.19 5.68 3.08
CA PRO A 36 -1.15 4.69 3.32
C PRO A 36 0.16 5.39 3.69
N SER A 37 0.66 5.08 4.90
CA SER A 37 1.96 5.56 5.39
C SER A 37 3.03 4.47 5.25
N GLU A 38 4.29 4.84 5.39
CA GLU A 38 5.41 3.88 5.46
C GLU A 38 5.17 2.80 6.53
N ARG A 39 4.58 3.17 7.68
CA ARG A 39 4.26 2.25 8.78
C ARG A 39 3.18 1.25 8.36
N THR A 40 2.16 1.70 7.65
CA THR A 40 1.06 0.86 7.15
C THR A 40 1.59 -0.18 6.16
N ILE A 41 2.47 0.22 5.25
CA ILE A 41 3.05 -0.69 4.26
C ILE A 41 3.97 -1.72 4.95
N ARG A 42 4.81 -1.31 5.92
CA ARG A 42 5.60 -2.27 6.71
C ARG A 42 4.71 -3.24 7.47
N PHE A 43 3.60 -2.77 8.05
CA PHE A 43 2.63 -3.63 8.71
C PHE A 43 2.05 -4.68 7.75
N TYR A 44 1.70 -4.31 6.52
CA TYR A 44 1.21 -5.26 5.53
C TYR A 44 2.26 -6.29 5.10
N VAL A 45 3.52 -5.88 4.97
CA VAL A 45 4.63 -6.81 4.69
C VAL A 45 4.85 -7.78 5.85
N THR A 46 4.88 -7.27 7.09
CA THR A 46 5.02 -8.11 8.31
C THR A 46 3.86 -9.10 8.47
N ARG A 47 2.64 -8.70 8.09
CA ARG A 47 1.44 -9.56 8.10
C ARG A 47 1.32 -10.46 6.87
N GLN A 48 2.31 -10.47 5.97
CA GLN A 48 2.32 -11.24 4.72
C GLN A 48 1.13 -10.92 3.78
N LEU A 49 0.52 -9.75 3.93
CA LEU A 49 -0.57 -9.27 3.05
C LEU A 49 -0.02 -8.68 1.74
N VAL A 50 1.22 -8.20 1.77
CA VAL A 50 1.96 -7.68 0.63
C VAL A 50 3.20 -8.55 0.45
N THR A 51 3.57 -8.83 -0.81
CA THR A 51 4.77 -9.60 -1.12
C THR A 51 6.01 -8.91 -0.52
N PRO A 52 7.00 -9.65 0.01
CA PRO A 52 8.21 -9.03 0.54
C PRO A 52 8.92 -8.21 -0.55
N PRO A 53 9.40 -6.99 -0.22
CA PRO A 53 10.12 -6.15 -1.17
C PRO A 53 11.46 -6.79 -1.58
N GLU A 54 11.97 -6.39 -2.74
CA GLU A 54 13.30 -6.81 -3.18
C GLU A 54 14.37 -5.96 -2.44
N GLY A 55 15.35 -6.60 -1.80
CA GLY A 55 16.39 -5.92 -1.00
C GLY A 55 16.09 -5.89 0.51
N ARG A 56 16.93 -5.19 1.28
CA ARG A 56 16.82 -5.11 2.75
C ARG A 56 17.02 -3.68 3.23
N GLY A 57 16.34 -3.33 4.33
CA GLY A 57 16.48 -2.01 4.97
C GLY A 57 16.10 -0.86 4.04
N THR A 58 16.91 0.19 4.01
CA THR A 58 16.69 1.39 3.18
C THR A 58 16.81 1.11 1.67
N ALA A 59 17.48 0.02 1.29
CA ALA A 59 17.60 -0.42 -0.10
C ALA A 59 16.44 -1.32 -0.56
N ALA A 60 15.40 -1.48 0.27
CA ALA A 60 14.20 -2.22 -0.13
C ALA A 60 13.46 -1.49 -1.26
N THR A 61 13.24 -2.20 -2.36
CA THR A 61 12.58 -1.71 -3.56
C THR A 61 11.23 -2.39 -3.75
N TYR A 62 10.24 -1.58 -4.08
CA TYR A 62 8.86 -1.98 -4.26
C TYR A 62 8.48 -1.82 -5.72
N SER A 63 8.20 -2.95 -6.37
CA SER A 63 7.64 -3.01 -7.72
C SER A 63 6.15 -2.63 -7.78
N TYR A 64 5.66 -2.47 -9.01
CA TYR A 64 4.24 -2.25 -9.34
C TYR A 64 3.26 -3.21 -8.67
N ARG A 65 3.67 -4.47 -8.46
CA ARG A 65 2.83 -5.45 -7.75
C ARG A 65 2.49 -4.99 -6.34
N HIS A 66 3.45 -4.40 -5.63
CA HIS A 66 3.24 -3.94 -4.26
C HIS A 66 2.27 -2.76 -4.22
N LEU A 67 2.33 -1.87 -5.22
CA LEU A 67 1.36 -0.77 -5.35
C LEU A 67 -0.06 -1.32 -5.49
N LEU A 68 -0.28 -2.29 -6.39
CA LEU A 68 -1.59 -2.91 -6.58
C LEU A 68 -2.09 -3.61 -5.31
N GLN A 69 -1.22 -4.31 -4.59
CA GLN A 69 -1.58 -4.97 -3.33
C GLN A 69 -2.00 -3.95 -2.27
N VAL A 70 -1.22 -2.87 -2.08
CA VAL A 70 -1.55 -1.80 -1.12
C VAL A 70 -2.88 -1.14 -1.48
N LEU A 71 -3.11 -0.83 -2.76
CA LEU A 71 -4.36 -0.24 -3.24
C LEU A 71 -5.55 -1.18 -3.00
N ALA A 72 -5.44 -2.46 -3.37
CA ALA A 72 -6.50 -3.44 -3.18
C ALA A 72 -6.87 -3.60 -1.70
N ILE A 73 -5.87 -3.62 -0.80
CA ILE A 73 -6.11 -3.68 0.65
C ILE A 73 -6.84 -2.42 1.12
N LYS A 74 -6.39 -1.23 0.69
CA LYS A 74 -6.98 0.03 1.12
C LYS A 74 -8.41 0.20 0.61
N LEU A 75 -8.69 -0.15 -0.65
CA LEU A 75 -10.04 -0.13 -1.20
C LEU A 75 -10.98 -1.06 -0.41
N ARG A 76 -10.55 -2.28 -0.09
CA ARG A 76 -11.32 -3.20 0.76
C ARG A 76 -11.58 -2.64 2.16
N GLN A 77 -10.58 -2.01 2.79
CA GLN A 77 -10.77 -1.33 4.07
C GLN A 77 -11.78 -0.18 3.96
N MET A 78 -11.76 0.56 2.85
CA MET A 78 -12.69 1.66 2.59
C MET A 78 -14.12 1.18 2.34
N GLU A 79 -14.31 -0.05 1.83
CA GLU A 79 -15.60 -0.73 1.68
C GLU A 79 -16.11 -1.37 2.98
N GLY A 80 -15.30 -1.36 4.04
CA GLY A 80 -15.66 -1.94 5.34
C GLY A 80 -15.43 -3.43 5.46
N ILE A 81 -14.72 -4.01 4.52
CA ILE A 81 -14.25 -5.38 4.61
C ILE A 81 -13.08 -5.39 5.59
N THR A 82 -13.33 -5.89 6.80
CA THR A 82 -12.29 -6.14 7.78
C THR A 82 -11.31 -7.18 7.21
N LEU A 83 -10.02 -6.88 7.34
CA LEU A 83 -8.96 -7.84 7.03
C LEU A 83 -8.93 -8.89 8.15
N GLU A 84 -9.97 -9.71 8.24
CA GLU A 84 -10.00 -10.85 9.13
C GLU A 84 -9.05 -11.93 8.63
N THR A 85 -8.39 -12.54 9.61
CA THR A 85 -7.31 -13.52 9.47
C THR A 85 -7.87 -14.88 9.11
#